data_AF-A0A969I5F9-F1
#
_entry.id   AF-A0A969I5F9-F1
#
_cell.length_a   1.000
_cell.length_b   1.000
_cell.length_c   1.000
_cell.angle_alpha   90.00
_cell.angle_beta   90.00
_cell.angle_gamma   90.00
#
_symmetry.space_group_name_H-M   'P 1'
#
loop_
_entity.id
_entity.type
_entity.pdbx_description
1 polymer ?
#
loop_
_entity_poly.entity_id
_entity_poly.type
_entity_poly.pdbx_seq_one_letter_code
_entity_poly.pdbx_strand_id
1 'polypeptide(L)'
;MTTGLLLSCQAQPPADGNADAAPQIIELTQTGCQFLETESGDRGYAPTSAEDCEQINADTLAEREAEFEPLELAAGTYTFRVTNTDVPYELGFYLRGAGASTATLPKVSGGGLTEGTTQEYEITLKPGSYVFSCPLNPTPDYPVVVN
;
A
#
# COMPACT_ATOMS: atom_id res chain seq x y z
N MET A 1 -51.98 -8.55 -51.91
CA MET A 1 -51.69 -9.77 -51.14
C MET A 1 -50.29 -9.63 -50.59
N THR A 2 -50.23 -9.75 -49.27
CA THR A 2 -49.17 -9.39 -48.32
C THR A 2 -48.01 -10.37 -48.36
N THR A 3 -46.77 -9.91 -48.30
CA THR A 3 -45.69 -10.66 -47.63
C THR A 3 -44.69 -9.66 -47.07
N GLY A 4 -44.79 -9.42 -45.76
CA GLY A 4 -43.87 -8.60 -44.99
C GLY A 4 -42.65 -9.43 -44.56
N LEU A 5 -41.47 -8.84 -44.71
CA LEU A 5 -40.20 -9.38 -44.24
C LEU A 5 -39.97 -8.87 -42.81
N LEU A 6 -40.03 -9.77 -41.83
CA LEU A 6 -39.70 -9.49 -40.43
C LEU A 6 -38.18 -9.44 -40.27
N LEU A 7 -37.65 -8.24 -40.03
CA LEU A 7 -36.26 -8.01 -39.64
C LEU A 7 -36.17 -8.14 -38.11
N SER A 8 -35.70 -9.29 -37.62
CA SER A 8 -35.48 -9.50 -36.19
C SER A 8 -34.19 -8.79 -35.74
N CYS A 9 -34.34 -7.77 -34.89
CA CYS A 9 -33.26 -7.23 -34.07
C CYS A 9 -32.83 -8.29 -33.05
N GLN A 10 -31.70 -8.95 -33.29
CA GLN A 10 -31.04 -9.73 -32.25
C GLN A 10 -30.21 -8.75 -31.40
N ALA A 11 -30.72 -8.38 -30.23
CA ALA A 11 -29.93 -7.66 -29.24
C ALA A 11 -28.88 -8.61 -28.66
N GLN A 12 -27.61 -8.39 -28.98
CA GLN A 12 -26.50 -9.02 -28.27
C GLN A 12 -26.47 -8.48 -26.83
N PRO A 13 -26.39 -9.34 -25.80
CA PRO A 13 -26.09 -8.87 -24.46
C PRO A 13 -24.69 -8.23 -24.45
N PRO A 14 -24.45 -7.19 -23.63
CA PRO A 14 -23.10 -6.69 -23.43
C PRO A 14 -22.25 -7.84 -22.87
N ALA A 15 -21.09 -8.06 -23.49
CA ALA A 15 -20.07 -8.90 -22.90
C ALA A 15 -19.60 -8.19 -21.63
N ASP A 16 -20.04 -8.66 -20.47
CA ASP A 16 -19.47 -8.28 -19.19
C ASP A 16 -17.99 -8.68 -19.22
N GLY A 17 -17.15 -7.68 -19.48
CA GLY A 17 -15.71 -7.81 -19.48
C GLY A 17 -15.21 -7.98 -18.06
N ASN A 18 -15.33 -9.19 -17.51
CA ASN A 18 -14.42 -9.64 -16.48
C ASN A 18 -13.13 -10.06 -17.17
N ALA A 19 -12.32 -9.07 -17.52
CA ALA A 19 -10.90 -9.29 -17.69
C ALA A 19 -10.37 -9.67 -16.31
N ASP A 20 -9.86 -10.90 -16.19
CA ASP A 20 -8.92 -11.31 -15.15
C ASP A 20 -7.74 -10.33 -15.22
N ALA A 21 -7.85 -9.21 -14.51
CA ALA A 21 -6.77 -8.27 -14.35
C ALA A 21 -5.70 -8.99 -13.52
N ALA A 22 -4.48 -9.05 -14.05
CA ALA A 22 -3.35 -9.59 -13.28
C ALA A 22 -3.30 -8.91 -11.90
N PRO A 23 -2.99 -9.65 -10.82
CA PRO A 23 -2.97 -9.10 -9.48
C PRO A 23 -2.00 -7.91 -9.43
N GLN A 24 -2.48 -6.75 -8.97
CA GLN A 24 -1.65 -5.56 -8.82
C GLN A 24 -0.86 -5.70 -7.52
N ILE A 25 0.36 -6.21 -7.62
CA ILE A 25 1.25 -6.42 -6.47
C ILE A 25 2.13 -5.18 -6.29
N ILE A 26 2.16 -4.65 -5.08
CA ILE A 26 3.09 -3.60 -4.65
C ILE A 26 4.10 -4.24 -3.69
N GLU A 27 5.36 -4.29 -4.11
CA GLU A 27 6.46 -4.77 -3.28
C GLU A 27 6.90 -3.65 -2.33
N LEU A 28 7.02 -3.94 -1.04
CA LEU A 28 7.50 -3.01 -0.03
C LEU A 28 8.57 -3.66 0.86
N THR A 29 9.62 -2.92 1.16
CA THR A 29 10.78 -3.39 1.91
C THR A 29 10.93 -2.61 3.20
N GLN A 30 10.77 -3.29 4.34
CA GLN A 30 11.05 -2.76 5.66
C GLN A 30 12.47 -3.13 6.10
N THR A 31 13.24 -2.09 6.41
CA THR A 31 14.45 -2.15 7.25
C THR A 31 14.21 -1.30 8.50
N GLY A 32 15.25 -1.10 9.32
CA GLY A 32 15.17 -0.31 10.54
C GLY A 32 14.57 1.07 10.29
N CYS A 33 13.41 1.33 10.89
CA CYS A 33 12.70 2.61 10.87
C CYS A 33 12.29 3.13 9.48
N GLN A 34 12.35 2.28 8.44
CA GLN A 34 12.14 2.68 7.04
C GLN A 34 11.25 1.73 6.24
N PHE A 35 10.60 2.31 5.23
CA PHE A 35 10.22 1.61 4.01
C PHE A 35 11.01 2.22 2.85
N LEU A 36 11.66 1.37 2.04
CA LEU A 36 12.65 1.85 1.08
C LEU A 36 12.04 2.44 -0.19
N GLU A 37 10.82 2.07 -0.55
CA GLU A 37 10.22 2.45 -1.83
C GLU A 37 9.77 3.91 -1.89
N THR A 38 9.63 4.55 -0.74
CA THR A 38 9.23 5.96 -0.60
C THR A 38 10.34 6.85 -0.03
N GLU A 39 11.35 6.24 0.61
CA GLU A 39 12.56 6.95 1.04
C GLU A 39 13.51 7.16 -0.15
N SER A 40 14.35 8.19 -0.09
CA SER A 40 15.41 8.44 -1.09
C SER A 40 16.53 7.39 -1.07
N GLY A 41 16.53 6.50 -0.07
CA GLY A 41 17.44 5.38 0.06
C GLY A 41 17.46 4.78 1.46
N ASP A 42 18.20 3.68 1.59
CA ASP A 42 18.48 3.04 2.87
C ASP A 42 19.46 3.90 3.69
N ARG A 43 19.09 4.20 4.95
CA ARG A 43 19.89 4.99 5.89
C ARG A 43 20.78 4.12 6.78
N GLY A 44 20.62 2.80 6.72
CA GLY A 44 21.40 1.83 7.47
C GLY A 44 21.11 1.85 8.98
N TYR A 45 19.89 2.20 9.38
CA TYR A 45 19.50 2.15 10.78
C TYR A 45 19.38 0.69 11.24
N ALA A 46 19.99 0.37 12.38
CA ALA A 46 19.97 -0.96 12.96
C ALA A 46 19.32 -0.93 14.36
N PRO A 47 18.01 -0.66 14.46
CA PRO A 47 17.31 -0.63 15.73
C PRO A 47 17.22 -2.04 16.33
N THR A 48 17.25 -2.10 17.64
CA THR A 48 17.00 -3.33 18.41
C THR A 48 15.64 -3.33 19.09
N SER A 49 14.94 -2.20 19.06
CA SER A 49 13.61 -2.00 19.60
C SER A 49 12.82 -0.94 18.81
N ALA A 50 11.51 -0.87 19.05
CA ALA A 50 10.67 0.19 18.51
C ALA A 50 11.09 1.59 19.01
N GLU A 51 11.51 1.70 20.28
CA GLU A 51 11.92 2.95 20.90
C GLU A 51 13.16 3.56 20.22
N ASP A 52 14.09 2.72 19.73
CA ASP A 52 15.23 3.19 18.93
C ASP A 52 14.74 3.95 17.68
N CYS A 53 13.69 3.46 17.02
CA CYS A 53 13.12 4.13 15.86
C CYS A 53 12.34 5.40 16.19
N GLU A 54 11.66 5.45 17.34
CA GLU A 54 11.04 6.68 17.81
C GLU A 54 12.10 7.77 18.02
N GLN A 55 13.23 7.43 18.64
CA GLN A 55 14.34 8.35 18.84
C GLN A 55 14.99 8.77 17.52
N ILE A 56 15.32 7.81 16.65
CA ILE A 56 15.91 8.09 15.32
C ILE A 56 15.00 9.01 14.50
N ASN A 57 13.69 8.76 14.48
CA ASN A 57 12.76 9.58 13.70
C ASN A 57 12.54 10.96 14.32
N ALA A 58 12.56 11.09 15.66
CA ALA A 58 12.49 12.39 16.30
C ALA A 58 13.65 13.32 15.85
N ASP A 59 14.83 12.75 15.60
CA ASP A 59 16.02 13.49 15.19
C ASP A 59 16.12 13.68 13.67
N THR A 60 15.63 12.73 12.87
CA THR A 60 15.94 12.67 11.42
C THR A 60 14.76 12.94 10.49
N LEU A 61 13.51 12.79 10.95
CA LEU A 61 12.35 12.80 10.07
C LEU A 61 12.16 14.13 9.34
N ALA A 62 12.36 15.26 10.02
CA ALA A 62 12.14 16.58 9.43
C ALA A 62 12.98 16.83 8.16
N GLU A 63 14.17 16.21 8.07
CA GLU A 63 15.01 16.27 6.87
C GLU A 63 14.55 15.26 5.82
N ARG A 64 14.25 14.02 6.24
CA ARG A 64 13.87 12.90 5.35
C ARG A 64 12.53 13.11 4.65
N GLU A 65 11.54 13.67 5.35
CA GLU A 65 10.16 13.78 4.84
C GLU A 65 10.08 14.66 3.58
N ALA A 66 10.96 15.64 3.45
CA ALA A 66 11.04 16.48 2.24
C ALA A 66 11.54 15.72 1.00
N GLU A 67 12.15 14.56 1.18
CA GLU A 67 12.69 13.70 0.12
C GLU A 67 11.75 12.55 -0.24
N PHE A 68 10.62 12.40 0.45
CA PHE A 68 9.70 11.29 0.19
C PHE A 68 9.11 11.37 -1.21
N GLU A 69 9.16 10.23 -1.91
CA GLU A 69 8.46 10.03 -3.18
C GLU A 69 7.16 9.25 -2.91
N PRO A 70 5.98 9.87 -3.06
CA PRO A 70 4.72 9.19 -2.84
C PRO A 70 4.49 8.04 -3.81
N LEU A 71 3.82 6.98 -3.34
CA LEU A 71 3.27 5.97 -4.25
C LEU A 71 2.04 6.54 -4.96
N GLU A 72 2.10 6.66 -6.28
CA GLU A 72 1.01 7.11 -7.14
C GLU A 72 0.29 5.91 -7.75
N LEU A 73 -0.95 5.66 -7.32
CA LEU A 73 -1.73 4.48 -7.71
C LEU A 73 -3.06 4.91 -8.35
N ALA A 74 -3.64 4.04 -9.19
CA ALA A 74 -5.04 4.18 -9.61
C ALA A 74 -5.96 3.49 -8.59
N ALA A 75 -7.23 3.89 -8.51
CA ALA A 75 -8.23 3.12 -7.76
C ALA A 75 -8.32 1.67 -8.26
N GLY A 76 -8.36 0.69 -7.34
CA GLY A 76 -8.28 -0.73 -7.69
C GLY A 76 -7.96 -1.63 -6.51
N THR A 77 -7.92 -2.94 -6.76
CA THR A 77 -7.49 -3.94 -5.76
C THR A 77 -6.00 -4.22 -5.90
N TYR A 78 -5.29 -4.12 -4.78
CA TYR A 78 -3.86 -4.34 -4.68
C TYR A 78 -3.53 -5.36 -3.60
N THR A 79 -2.41 -6.06 -3.79
CA THR A 79 -1.75 -6.84 -2.75
C THR A 79 -0.43 -6.14 -2.41
N PHE A 80 -0.33 -5.59 -1.19
CA PHE A 80 0.94 -5.10 -0.68
C PHE A 80 1.73 -6.28 -0.14
N ARG A 81 2.83 -6.62 -0.80
CA ARG A 81 3.74 -7.68 -0.39
C ARG A 81 4.92 -7.03 0.33
N VAL A 82 4.92 -7.16 1.65
CA VAL A 82 5.82 -6.44 2.56
C VAL A 82 6.85 -7.42 3.11
N THR A 83 8.13 -7.05 3.05
CA THR A 83 9.24 -7.87 3.58
C THR A 83 9.92 -7.15 4.74
N ASN A 84 10.14 -7.84 5.86
CA ASN A 84 11.13 -7.40 6.86
C ASN A 84 12.48 -8.01 6.48
N THR A 85 13.46 -7.19 6.11
CA THR A 85 14.76 -7.70 5.65
C THR A 85 15.72 -8.08 6.77
N ASP A 86 15.79 -7.27 7.82
CA ASP A 86 16.92 -7.26 8.75
C ASP A 86 16.59 -6.75 10.16
N VAL A 87 15.33 -6.43 10.46
CA VAL A 87 14.95 -5.95 11.80
C VAL A 87 14.71 -7.16 12.72
N PRO A 88 15.42 -7.26 13.86
CA PRO A 88 15.50 -8.49 14.67
C PRO A 88 14.29 -8.71 15.61
N TYR A 89 13.18 -8.02 15.36
CA TYR A 89 11.94 -8.14 16.13
C TYR A 89 10.73 -8.19 15.18
N GLU A 90 9.56 -8.59 15.69
CA GLU A 90 8.35 -8.71 14.86
C GLU A 90 7.85 -7.34 14.41
N LEU A 91 7.60 -7.21 13.10
CA LEU A 91 7.04 -6.01 12.49
C LEU A 91 5.58 -6.20 12.07
N GLY A 92 4.99 -5.10 11.60
CA GLY A 92 3.68 -5.11 10.98
C GLY A 92 3.59 -4.16 9.79
N PHE A 93 2.39 -3.97 9.30
CA PHE A 93 2.06 -3.05 8.23
C PHE A 93 0.70 -2.44 8.52
N TYR A 94 0.53 -1.15 8.26
CA TYR A 94 -0.75 -0.48 8.38
C TYR A 94 -0.92 0.59 7.31
N LEU A 95 -1.80 0.32 6.34
CA LEU A 95 -2.24 1.29 5.34
C LEU A 95 -3.63 1.83 5.71
N ARG A 96 -3.78 3.16 5.66
CA ARG A 96 -5.01 3.87 6.05
C ARG A 96 -5.15 5.19 5.32
N GLY A 97 -6.37 5.76 5.29
CA GLY A 97 -6.57 7.14 4.84
C GLY A 97 -5.76 8.14 5.67
N ALA A 98 -5.23 9.19 5.05
CA ALA A 98 -4.47 10.23 5.74
C ALA A 98 -5.37 11.17 6.55
N GLY A 99 -4.91 11.60 7.74
CA GLY A 99 -5.61 12.56 8.59
C GLY A 99 -7.07 12.18 8.88
N ALA A 100 -8.01 13.09 8.64
CA ALA A 100 -9.43 12.83 8.87
C ALA A 100 -10.00 11.70 7.98
N SER A 101 -9.36 11.41 6.84
CA SER A 101 -9.79 10.37 5.92
C SER A 101 -9.57 8.95 6.46
N THR A 102 -8.79 8.78 7.55
CA THR A 102 -8.67 7.49 8.27
C THR A 102 -10.04 6.90 8.65
N ALA A 103 -11.04 7.76 8.89
CA ALA A 103 -12.38 7.34 9.29
C ALA A 103 -13.28 6.85 8.14
N THR A 104 -12.94 7.18 6.89
CA THR A 104 -13.84 6.99 5.74
C THR A 104 -13.24 6.17 4.60
N LEU A 105 -11.91 6.16 4.46
CA LEU A 105 -11.22 5.38 3.45
C LEU A 105 -10.92 3.95 3.94
N PRO A 106 -10.85 2.97 3.02
CA PRO A 106 -10.37 1.62 3.28
C PRO A 106 -9.06 1.58 4.09
N LYS A 107 -8.89 0.54 4.88
CA LYS A 107 -7.66 0.30 5.66
C LYS A 107 -7.36 -1.19 5.73
N VAL A 108 -6.08 -1.52 5.81
CA VAL A 108 -5.59 -2.89 6.01
C VAL A 108 -4.39 -2.86 6.95
N SER A 109 -4.32 -3.83 7.85
CA SER A 109 -3.23 -3.94 8.82
C SER A 109 -2.96 -5.39 9.19
N GLY A 110 -1.72 -5.71 9.55
CA GLY A 110 -1.39 -6.95 10.25
C GLY A 110 0.05 -6.98 10.73
N GLY A 111 0.37 -8.00 11.53
CA GLY A 111 1.71 -8.25 12.09
C GLY A 111 2.37 -9.48 11.47
N GLY A 112 3.24 -10.14 12.23
CA GLY A 112 3.86 -11.40 11.84
C GLY A 112 4.97 -11.29 10.79
N LEU A 113 5.55 -10.10 10.62
CA LEU A 113 6.74 -9.86 9.80
C LEU A 113 8.00 -10.02 10.66
N THR A 114 8.42 -11.26 10.89
CA THR A 114 9.72 -11.54 11.52
C THR A 114 10.87 -11.33 10.52
N GLU A 115 12.10 -11.24 11.00
CA GLU A 115 13.29 -11.06 10.17
C GLU A 115 13.33 -12.05 8.98
N GLY A 116 13.56 -11.53 7.78
CA GLY A 116 13.64 -12.29 6.53
C GLY A 116 12.29 -12.81 5.99
N THR A 117 11.16 -12.42 6.56
CA THR A 117 9.84 -12.88 6.12
C THR A 117 9.08 -11.85 5.30
N THR A 118 8.18 -12.37 4.47
CA THR A 118 7.28 -11.59 3.62
C THR A 118 5.83 -11.91 3.97
N GLN A 119 4.98 -10.89 4.06
CA GLN A 119 3.54 -11.03 4.23
C GLN A 119 2.78 -10.23 3.17
N GLU A 120 1.54 -10.65 2.89
CA GLU A 120 0.68 -10.04 1.88
C GLU A 120 -0.56 -9.40 2.52
N TYR A 121 -0.89 -8.18 2.10
CA TYR A 121 -2.02 -7.40 2.58
C TYR A 121 -2.88 -6.93 1.41
N GLU A 122 -4.04 -7.57 1.21
CA GLU A 122 -4.96 -7.21 0.14
C GLU A 122 -5.88 -6.05 0.56
N ILE A 123 -6.10 -5.10 -0.36
CA ILE A 123 -7.00 -3.97 -0.16
C ILE A 123 -7.54 -3.44 -1.50
N THR A 124 -8.82 -3.07 -1.52
CA THR A 124 -9.39 -2.27 -2.60
C THR A 124 -9.32 -0.78 -2.24
N LEU A 125 -8.49 -0.03 -2.96
CA LEU A 125 -8.29 1.40 -2.81
C LEU A 125 -9.35 2.19 -3.57
N LYS A 126 -9.77 3.31 -2.97
CA LYS A 126 -10.63 4.33 -3.58
C LYS A 126 -9.81 5.59 -3.80
N PRO A 127 -10.20 6.49 -4.72
CA PRO A 127 -9.52 7.77 -4.87
C PRO A 127 -9.42 8.52 -3.54
N GLY A 128 -8.24 9.06 -3.25
CA GLY A 128 -7.96 9.75 -2.01
C GLY A 128 -6.51 9.66 -1.55
N SER A 129 -6.21 10.33 -0.44
CA SER A 129 -4.88 10.33 0.18
C SER A 129 -4.82 9.29 1.30
N TYR A 130 -3.79 8.46 1.25
CA TYR A 130 -3.48 7.40 2.20
C TYR A 130 -2.07 7.57 2.75
N VAL A 131 -1.80 6.89 3.85
CA VAL A 131 -0.46 6.67 4.38
C VAL A 131 -0.28 5.22 4.77
N PHE A 132 0.91 4.68 4.60
CA PHE A 132 1.31 3.43 5.25
C PHE A 132 2.46 3.64 6.22
N SER A 133 2.49 2.80 7.26
CA SER A 133 3.57 2.78 8.25
C SER A 133 3.64 1.43 8.95
N CYS A 134 4.67 1.25 9.78
CA CYS A 134 4.77 0.12 10.71
C CYS A 134 4.82 0.64 12.16
N PRO A 135 3.77 0.44 12.97
CA PRO A 135 3.79 0.86 14.38
C PRO A 135 4.77 0.07 15.25
N LEU A 136 5.17 -1.14 14.83
CA LEU A 136 6.09 -2.01 15.57
C LEU A 136 7.56 -1.73 15.24
N ASN A 137 7.84 -1.18 14.07
CA ASN A 137 9.12 -0.60 13.65
C ASN A 137 8.84 0.87 13.35
N PRO A 138 8.60 1.74 14.36
CA PRO A 138 8.05 3.07 14.17
C PRO A 138 8.66 3.76 12.95
N THR A 139 7.92 3.72 11.84
CA THR A 139 8.30 4.39 10.60
C THR A 139 7.52 5.68 10.49
N PRO A 140 7.98 6.62 9.65
CA PRO A 140 7.15 7.71 9.17
C PRO A 140 5.86 7.21 8.51
N ASP A 141 4.88 8.10 8.40
CA ASP A 141 3.68 7.89 7.61
C ASP A 141 3.99 8.20 6.14
N TYR A 142 4.24 7.17 5.33
CA TYR A 142 4.63 7.33 3.93
C TYR A 142 3.42 7.57 3.03
N PRO A 143 3.44 8.61 2.18
CA PRO A 143 2.29 9.03 1.41
C PRO A 143 1.97 8.08 0.25
N VAL A 144 0.67 7.84 0.07
CA VAL A 144 0.11 7.15 -1.11
C VAL A 144 -1.02 8.00 -1.66
N VAL A 145 -0.96 8.32 -2.94
CA VAL A 145 -1.99 9.07 -3.66
C VAL A 145 -2.71 8.11 -4.59
N VAL A 146 -4.04 8.04 -4.44
CA VAL A 146 -4.89 7.21 -5.30
C VAL A 146 -5.74 8.11 -6.17
N ASN A 147 -5.55 8.02 -7.49
CA ASN A 147 -6.22 8.81 -8.52
C ASN A 147 -7.43 8.10 -9.15
#